data_AF-K1TWI9-F1
#
_entry.id   AF-K1TWI9-F1
#
_cell.length_a   1.000
_cell.length_b   1.000
_cell.length_c   1.000
_cell.angle_alpha   90.00
_cell.angle_beta   90.00
_cell.angle_gamma   90.00
#
_symmetry.space_group_name_H-M   'P 1'
#
loop_
_entity.id
_entity.type
_entity.pdbx_description
1 polymer ?
#
loop_
_entity_poly.entity_id
_entity_poly.type
_entity_poly.pdbx_seq_one_letter_code
_entity_poly.pdbx_strand_id
1 'polypeptide(L)'
;GELVINPTSEQRKVSDLDVTVVSTGKKVVMIEAGANEVPNDKMFEAIQKAHEENQKQIELINKMVAEIGKPKFDYPHAAFDQELFDDIVANFMDEAKAAMDTDDKNVREQRWNAMIEKWHEKYLEAHPDMDQYLEEITYKFQKKIVKAWLLEGHRVDGRQKNEIRPLAAEGRVSCPGSTARACSPAARRRSCPSA
;
A
#
# COMPACT_ATOMS: atom_id res chain seq x y z
N GLY A 1 9.80 -11.56 29.52
CA GLY A 1 10.55 -10.41 30.09
C GLY A 1 9.63 -9.21 30.27
N GLU A 2 10.21 -8.08 30.63
CA GLU A 2 9.53 -6.79 30.75
C GLU A 2 9.79 -5.93 29.50
N LEU A 3 8.84 -5.06 29.17
CA LEU A 3 8.97 -4.12 28.05
C LEU A 3 9.70 -2.86 28.51
N VAL A 4 10.81 -2.53 27.84
CA VAL A 4 11.64 -1.35 28.14
C VAL A 4 11.51 -0.36 26.99
N ILE A 5 11.10 0.88 27.29
CA ILE A 5 11.01 1.94 26.29
C ILE A 5 12.38 2.60 26.12
N ASN A 6 12.78 2.84 24.87
CA ASN A 6 14.07 3.42 24.50
C ASN A 6 15.26 2.75 25.24
N PRO A 7 15.43 1.42 25.09
CA PRO A 7 16.45 0.67 25.81
C PRO A 7 17.86 1.15 25.45
N THR A 8 18.78 1.00 26.41
CA THR A 8 20.21 1.25 26.21
C THR A 8 20.84 0.20 25.29
N SER A 9 22.06 0.46 24.82
CA SER A 9 22.80 -0.47 23.96
C SER A 9 22.97 -1.86 24.61
N GLU A 10 23.28 -1.92 25.90
CA GLU A 10 23.44 -3.19 26.63
C GLU A 10 22.12 -3.94 26.80
N GLN A 11 21.01 -3.22 27.03
CA GLN A 11 19.68 -3.84 27.11
C GLN A 11 19.23 -4.44 25.77
N ARG A 12 19.56 -3.78 24.65
CA ARG A 12 19.24 -4.31 23.30
C ARG A 12 19.95 -5.63 22.99
N LYS A 13 21.20 -5.81 23.45
CA LYS A 13 21.97 -7.06 23.19
C LYS A 13 21.32 -8.31 23.77
N VAL A 14 20.55 -8.16 24.84
CA VAL A 14 19.86 -9.26 25.54
C VAL A 14 18.35 -9.24 25.33
N SER A 15 17.85 -8.38 24.43
CA SER A 15 16.42 -8.24 24.18
C SER A 15 15.95 -9.29 23.17
N ASP A 16 14.81 -9.91 23.46
CA ASP A 16 14.10 -10.78 22.52
C ASP A 16 13.20 -10.00 21.55
N LEU A 17 13.06 -8.69 21.75
CA LEU A 17 12.21 -7.80 20.96
C LEU A 17 12.92 -6.48 20.68
N ASP A 18 12.97 -6.11 19.40
CA ASP A 18 13.35 -4.80 18.91
C ASP A 18 12.21 -4.26 18.05
N VAL A 19 11.53 -3.21 18.52
CA VAL A 19 10.38 -2.64 17.82
C VAL A 19 10.47 -1.12 17.81
N THR A 20 10.35 -0.54 16.62
CA THR A 20 10.27 0.90 16.40
C THR A 20 8.86 1.24 15.96
N VAL A 21 8.21 2.14 16.70
CA VAL A 21 6.83 2.57 16.43
C VAL A 21 6.78 4.06 16.21
N VAL A 22 6.24 4.46 15.06
CA VAL A 22 5.99 5.87 14.73
C VAL A 22 4.50 6.12 14.76
N SER A 23 4.09 7.19 15.43
CA SER A 23 2.68 7.54 15.55
C SER A 23 2.42 9.04 15.47
N THR A 24 1.19 9.35 15.09
CA THR A 24 0.56 10.67 15.23
C THR A 24 -0.20 10.74 16.55
N GLY A 25 -0.87 11.86 16.83
CA GLY A 25 -1.71 12.00 18.02
C GLY A 25 -2.96 11.10 18.07
N LYS A 26 -3.24 10.33 17.01
CA LYS A 26 -4.45 9.50 16.91
C LYS A 26 -4.19 8.05 16.49
N LYS A 27 -3.12 7.81 15.74
CA LYS A 27 -2.86 6.51 15.11
C LYS A 27 -1.38 6.22 15.00
N VAL A 28 -1.04 4.93 15.08
CA VAL A 28 0.23 4.38 14.62
C VAL A 28 0.28 4.43 13.09
N VAL A 29 1.41 4.90 12.55
CA VAL A 29 1.60 5.08 11.11
C VAL A 29 2.65 4.15 10.52
N MET A 30 3.64 3.74 11.32
CA MET A 30 4.70 2.82 10.88
C MET A 30 5.16 1.97 12.07
N ILE A 31 5.44 0.70 11.77
CA ILE A 31 6.02 -0.27 12.70
C ILE A 31 7.13 -1.02 11.96
N GLU A 32 8.32 -1.06 12.53
CA GLU A 32 9.43 -1.92 12.11
C GLU A 32 9.79 -2.79 13.32
N ALA A 33 9.84 -4.12 13.16
CA ALA A 33 10.04 -5.04 14.28
C ALA A 33 10.93 -6.23 13.91
N GLY A 34 11.87 -6.56 14.80
CA GLY A 34 12.61 -7.82 14.85
C GLY A 34 12.37 -8.50 16.20
N ALA A 35 12.13 -9.81 16.20
CA ALA A 35 11.84 -10.54 17.44
C ALA A 35 12.30 -12.00 17.36
N ASN A 36 12.73 -12.53 18.51
CA ASN A 36 13.04 -13.95 18.70
C ASN A 36 11.76 -14.71 19.11
N GLU A 37 10.90 -15.02 18.13
CA GLU A 37 9.68 -15.82 18.32
C GLU A 37 8.76 -15.34 19.48
N VAL A 38 8.67 -14.02 19.66
CA VAL A 38 7.85 -13.41 20.71
C VAL A 38 6.35 -13.61 20.42
N PRO A 39 5.52 -13.91 21.43
CA PRO A 39 4.07 -14.05 21.24
C PRO A 39 3.41 -12.78 20.68
N ASN A 40 2.42 -12.96 19.81
CA ASN A 40 1.67 -11.85 19.19
C ASN A 40 1.07 -10.87 20.21
N ASP A 41 0.53 -11.37 21.32
CA ASP A 41 -0.06 -10.52 22.36
C ASP A 41 0.99 -9.59 22.99
N LYS A 42 2.24 -10.06 23.13
CA LYS A 42 3.35 -9.28 23.66
C LYS A 42 3.85 -8.23 22.66
N MET A 43 3.88 -8.57 21.37
CA MET A 43 4.15 -7.60 20.30
C MET A 43 3.09 -6.49 20.30
N PHE A 44 1.81 -6.85 20.42
CA PHE A 44 0.70 -5.90 20.47
C PHE A 44 0.74 -5.00 21.72
N GLU A 45 1.07 -5.57 22.89
CA GLU A 45 1.31 -4.81 24.13
C GLU A 45 2.45 -3.79 23.95
N ALA A 46 3.55 -4.19 23.31
CA ALA A 46 4.69 -3.31 23.05
C ALA A 46 4.31 -2.12 22.15
N ILE A 47 3.55 -2.37 21.09
CA ILE A 47 3.09 -1.32 20.16
C ILE A 47 2.18 -0.31 20.87
N GLN A 48 1.26 -0.78 21.73
CA GLN A 48 0.39 0.09 22.50
C GLN A 48 1.18 0.98 23.47
N LYS A 49 2.09 0.39 24.25
CA LYS A 49 2.95 1.15 25.18
C LYS A 49 3.82 2.18 24.47
N ALA A 50 4.37 1.82 23.31
CA ALA A 50 5.13 2.76 22.49
C ALA A 50 4.27 3.93 21.98
N HIS A 51 3.03 3.65 21.54
CA HIS A 51 2.10 4.69 21.11
C HIS A 51 1.72 5.65 22.24
N GLU A 52 1.50 5.14 23.45
CA GLU A 52 1.24 5.92 24.66
C GLU A 52 2.42 6.83 25.02
N GLU A 53 3.65 6.30 25.00
CA GLU A 53 4.84 7.10 25.29
C GLU A 53 5.06 8.19 24.21
N ASN A 54 4.81 7.86 22.95
CA ASN A 54 4.89 8.83 21.86
C ASN A 54 3.93 10.02 22.06
N GLN A 55 2.78 9.85 22.73
CA GLN A 55 1.87 10.97 23.01
C GLN A 55 2.54 12.06 23.83
N LYS A 56 3.36 11.69 24.82
CA LYS A 56 4.07 12.66 25.67
C LYS A 56 5.05 13.50 24.85
N GLN A 57 5.74 12.88 23.90
CA GLN A 57 6.66 13.58 22.99
C GLN A 57 5.90 14.50 22.02
N ILE A 58 4.77 14.02 21.47
CA ILE A 58 3.92 14.82 20.59
C ILE A 58 3.35 16.03 21.33
N GLU A 59 2.90 15.87 22.57
CA GLU A 59 2.44 16.98 23.41
C GLU A 59 3.53 18.01 23.65
N LEU A 60 4.76 17.58 23.94
CA LEU A 60 5.90 18.49 24.09
C LEU A 60 6.18 19.26 22.79
N ILE A 61 6.18 18.58 21.64
CA ILE A 61 6.36 19.23 20.34
C ILE A 61 5.26 20.24 20.07
N ASN A 62 4.00 19.91 20.36
CA ASN A 62 2.88 20.82 20.19
C ASN A 62 3.00 22.08 21.07
N LYS A 63 3.48 21.94 22.31
CA LYS A 63 3.77 23.09 23.19
C LYS A 63 4.86 23.97 22.60
N MET A 64 5.96 23.38 22.13
CA MET A 64 7.04 24.13 21.47
C MET A 64 6.55 24.87 20.21
N VAL A 65 5.69 24.23 19.41
CA VAL A 65 5.08 24.88 18.24
C VAL A 65 4.14 26.02 18.66
N ALA A 66 3.45 25.91 19.78
CA ALA A 66 2.60 26.99 20.29
C ALA A 66 3.41 28.19 20.81
N GLU A 67 4.57 27.94 21.43
CA GLU A 67 5.41 29.00 22.01
C GLU A 67 6.30 29.70 20.98
N ILE A 68 6.94 28.93 20.08
CA ILE A 68 7.98 29.42 19.17
C ILE A 68 7.83 28.92 17.72
N GLY A 69 6.68 28.33 17.38
CA GLY A 69 6.43 27.79 16.05
C GLY A 69 6.33 28.88 14.98
N LYS A 70 6.85 28.57 13.79
CA LYS A 70 6.65 29.43 12.62
C LYS A 70 5.21 29.31 12.10
N PRO A 71 4.64 30.38 11.53
CA PRO A 71 3.38 30.29 10.80
C PRO A 71 3.45 29.19 9.74
N LYS A 72 2.40 28.37 9.65
CA LYS A 72 2.27 27.41 8.55
C LYS A 72 2.11 28.19 7.25
N PHE A 73 2.82 27.78 6.22
CA PHE A 73 2.63 28.34 4.89
C PHE A 73 1.35 27.76 4.27
N ASP A 74 0.68 28.56 3.45
CA ASP A 74 -0.45 28.08 2.67
C ASP A 74 0.08 27.26 1.48
N TYR A 75 -0.57 26.12 1.23
CA TYR A 75 -0.23 25.24 0.13
C TYR A 75 -1.51 24.94 -0.65
N PRO A 76 -1.73 25.61 -1.81
CA PRO A 76 -2.86 25.28 -2.66
C PRO A 76 -2.65 23.87 -3.21
N HIS A 77 -3.53 22.95 -2.80
CA HIS A 77 -3.51 21.59 -3.33
C HIS A 77 -3.99 21.62 -4.78
N ALA A 78 -3.22 21.06 -5.71
CA ALA A 78 -3.71 20.81 -7.05
C ALA A 78 -4.89 19.84 -6.94
N ALA A 79 -6.05 20.26 -7.45
CA ALA A 79 -7.25 19.46 -7.46
C ALA A 79 -7.82 19.52 -8.86
N PHE A 80 -8.21 18.36 -9.38
CA PHE A 80 -8.94 18.28 -10.63
C PHE A 80 -10.41 18.65 -10.42
N ASP A 81 -11.09 18.88 -11.54
CA ASP A 81 -12.52 19.13 -11.57
C ASP A 81 -13.32 17.94 -11.01
N GLN A 82 -13.84 18.12 -9.80
CA GLN A 82 -14.58 17.08 -9.09
C GLN A 82 -15.92 16.76 -9.78
N GLU A 83 -16.53 17.72 -10.47
CA GLU A 83 -17.78 17.51 -11.21
C GLU A 83 -17.53 16.60 -12.42
N LEU A 84 -16.43 16.82 -13.15
CA LEU A 84 -15.98 15.93 -14.22
C LEU A 84 -15.76 14.50 -13.72
N PHE A 85 -15.06 14.34 -12.59
CA PHE A 85 -14.82 13.02 -12.02
C PHE A 85 -16.12 12.31 -11.62
N ASP A 86 -17.06 13.02 -10.99
CA ASP A 86 -18.33 12.44 -10.58
C ASP A 86 -19.20 12.06 -11.79
N ASP A 87 -19.16 12.84 -12.88
CA ASP A 87 -19.84 12.50 -14.14
C ASP A 87 -19.22 11.27 -14.83
N ILE A 88 -17.88 11.17 -14.89
CA ILE A 88 -17.19 9.98 -15.41
C ILE A 88 -17.58 8.74 -14.60
N VAL A 89 -17.55 8.86 -13.28
CA VAL A 89 -17.93 7.78 -12.37
C VAL A 89 -19.38 7.36 -12.57
N ALA A 90 -20.32 8.31 -12.72
CA ALA A 90 -21.73 8.01 -12.90
C ALA A 90 -22.01 7.30 -14.23
N ASN A 91 -21.37 7.75 -15.32
CA ASN A 91 -21.63 7.23 -16.66
C ASN A 91 -20.88 5.92 -16.97
N PHE A 92 -19.73 5.67 -16.35
CA PHE A 92 -18.82 4.58 -16.75
C PHE A 92 -18.56 3.55 -15.66
N MET A 93 -19.23 3.60 -14.49
CA MET A 93 -18.98 2.67 -13.38
C MET A 93 -19.07 1.19 -13.81
N ASP A 94 -20.13 0.80 -14.51
CA ASP A 94 -20.37 -0.60 -14.84
C ASP A 94 -19.41 -1.11 -15.91
N GLU A 95 -19.11 -0.27 -16.92
CA GLU A 95 -18.10 -0.55 -17.94
C GLU A 95 -16.71 -0.67 -17.30
N ALA A 96 -16.38 0.22 -16.36
CA ALA A 96 -15.11 0.23 -15.65
C ALA A 96 -14.93 -1.01 -14.78
N LYS A 97 -15.99 -1.46 -14.08
CA LYS A 97 -15.99 -2.72 -13.34
C LYS A 97 -15.73 -3.90 -14.28
N ALA A 98 -16.43 -3.97 -15.41
CA ALA A 98 -16.25 -5.05 -16.38
C ALA A 98 -14.85 -5.06 -17.03
N ALA A 99 -14.26 -3.88 -17.27
CA ALA A 99 -12.90 -3.77 -17.77
C ALA A 99 -11.86 -4.27 -16.75
N MET A 100 -12.10 -3.99 -15.46
CA MET A 100 -11.22 -4.42 -14.37
C MET A 100 -11.41 -5.88 -13.94
N ASP A 101 -12.55 -6.49 -14.26
CA ASP A 101 -12.93 -7.86 -13.90
C ASP A 101 -12.26 -8.88 -14.85
N THR A 102 -10.97 -9.11 -14.61
CA THR A 102 -10.16 -10.13 -15.29
C THR A 102 -8.88 -10.40 -14.50
N ASP A 103 -8.47 -11.66 -14.45
CA ASP A 103 -7.25 -12.09 -13.74
C ASP A 103 -5.96 -11.72 -14.50
N ASP A 104 -6.04 -11.57 -15.83
CA ASP A 104 -4.88 -11.23 -16.66
C ASP A 104 -4.58 -9.72 -16.61
N LYS A 105 -3.41 -9.37 -16.07
CA LYS A 105 -2.96 -7.98 -15.95
C LYS A 105 -2.92 -7.26 -17.30
N ASN A 106 -2.44 -7.90 -18.35
CA ASN A 106 -2.28 -7.26 -19.66
C ASN A 106 -3.64 -6.98 -20.30
N VAL A 107 -4.57 -7.93 -20.18
CA VAL A 107 -5.95 -7.75 -20.67
C VAL A 107 -6.63 -6.62 -19.91
N ARG A 108 -6.44 -6.56 -18.58
CA ARG A 108 -6.98 -5.48 -17.74
C ARG A 108 -6.45 -4.12 -18.16
N GLU A 109 -5.14 -4.01 -18.36
CA GLU A 109 -4.48 -2.77 -18.77
C GLU A 109 -4.95 -2.31 -20.16
N GLN A 110 -5.07 -3.23 -21.11
CA GLN A 110 -5.59 -2.93 -22.45
C GLN A 110 -7.04 -2.43 -22.41
N ARG A 111 -7.94 -3.13 -21.70
CA ARG A 111 -9.34 -2.72 -21.54
C ARG A 111 -9.46 -1.36 -20.86
N TRP A 112 -8.64 -1.14 -19.82
CA TRP A 112 -8.64 0.12 -19.09
C TRP A 112 -8.15 1.28 -19.95
N ASN A 113 -7.07 1.09 -20.72
CA ASN A 113 -6.55 2.13 -21.61
C ASN A 113 -7.56 2.50 -22.71
N ALA A 114 -8.26 1.53 -23.28
CA ALA A 114 -9.34 1.80 -24.24
C ALA A 114 -10.48 2.63 -23.62
N MET A 115 -10.77 2.44 -22.33
CA MET A 115 -11.73 3.29 -21.63
C MET A 115 -11.21 4.70 -21.37
N ILE A 116 -9.93 4.83 -21.03
CA ILE A 116 -9.29 6.15 -20.89
C ILE A 116 -9.40 6.95 -22.19
N GLU A 117 -9.09 6.32 -23.33
CA GLU A 117 -9.21 6.94 -24.66
C GLU A 117 -10.66 7.40 -24.92
N LYS A 118 -11.65 6.56 -24.61
CA LYS A 118 -13.08 6.90 -24.74
C LYS A 118 -13.48 8.09 -23.86
N TRP A 119 -12.95 8.19 -22.64
CA TRP A 119 -13.22 9.33 -21.76
C TRP A 119 -12.55 10.60 -22.27
N HIS A 120 -11.30 10.47 -22.73
CA HIS A 120 -10.55 11.56 -23.32
C HIS A 120 -11.31 12.16 -24.51
N GLU A 121 -11.72 11.33 -25.48
CA GLU A 121 -12.49 11.78 -26.65
C GLU A 121 -13.81 12.47 -26.26
N LYS A 122 -14.49 12.00 -25.21
CA LYS A 122 -15.79 12.54 -24.80
C LYS A 122 -15.69 13.87 -24.06
N TYR A 123 -14.67 14.05 -23.22
CA TYR A 123 -14.60 15.16 -22.26
C TYR A 123 -13.53 16.22 -22.60
N LEU A 124 -12.58 15.92 -23.48
CA LEU A 124 -11.48 16.84 -23.80
C LEU A 124 -11.96 18.20 -24.34
N GLU A 125 -13.01 18.23 -25.16
CA GLU A 125 -13.55 19.50 -25.70
C GLU A 125 -14.15 20.39 -24.61
N ALA A 126 -14.82 19.79 -23.62
CA ALA A 126 -15.46 20.51 -22.52
C ALA A 126 -14.47 20.83 -21.37
N HIS A 127 -13.45 20.00 -21.19
CA HIS A 127 -12.44 20.12 -20.14
C HIS A 127 -11.01 19.99 -20.72
N PRO A 128 -10.47 21.07 -21.31
CA PRO A 128 -9.14 21.04 -21.95
C PRO A 128 -7.99 20.70 -21.00
N ASP A 129 -8.13 20.96 -19.70
CA ASP A 129 -7.11 20.69 -18.68
C ASP A 129 -7.19 19.26 -18.11
N MET A 130 -8.11 18.42 -18.59
CA MET A 130 -8.31 17.05 -18.10
C MET A 130 -7.02 16.21 -18.15
N ASP A 131 -6.20 16.40 -19.19
CA ASP A 131 -4.95 15.65 -19.39
C ASP A 131 -3.94 15.83 -18.24
N GLN A 132 -3.95 16.99 -17.59
CA GLN A 132 -3.08 17.24 -16.44
C GLN A 132 -3.41 16.34 -15.24
N TYR A 133 -4.66 15.87 -15.17
CA TYR A 133 -5.20 15.14 -14.04
C TYR A 133 -5.70 13.74 -14.39
N LEU A 134 -5.52 13.29 -15.62
CA LEU A 134 -6.03 12.01 -16.11
C LEU A 134 -5.49 10.84 -15.29
N GLU A 135 -4.22 10.87 -14.89
CA GLU A 135 -3.61 9.87 -14.01
C GLU A 135 -4.29 9.85 -12.63
N GLU A 136 -4.63 11.01 -12.07
CA GLU A 136 -5.28 11.10 -10.77
C GLU A 136 -6.74 10.65 -10.81
N ILE A 137 -7.48 11.04 -11.86
CA ILE A 137 -8.86 10.62 -12.13
C ILE A 137 -8.93 9.10 -12.27
N THR A 138 -8.08 8.53 -13.12
CA THR A 138 -8.03 7.08 -13.35
C THR A 138 -7.65 6.33 -12.07
N TYR A 139 -6.63 6.79 -11.34
CA TYR A 139 -6.23 6.21 -10.06
C TYR A 139 -7.36 6.23 -9.03
N LYS A 140 -8.03 7.37 -8.82
CA LYS A 140 -9.13 7.49 -7.86
C LYS A 140 -10.33 6.63 -8.26
N PHE A 141 -10.63 6.52 -9.55
CA PHE A 141 -11.72 5.68 -10.03
C PHE A 141 -11.41 4.19 -9.80
N GLN A 142 -10.24 3.69 -10.22
CA GLN A 142 -9.82 2.32 -9.94
C GLN A 142 -9.87 2.02 -8.43
N LYS A 143 -9.38 2.95 -7.61
CA LYS A 143 -9.41 2.82 -6.15
C LYS A 143 -10.84 2.70 -5.60
N LYS A 144 -11.81 3.43 -6.15
CA LYS A 144 -13.23 3.34 -5.76
C LYS A 144 -13.80 1.95 -6.05
N ILE A 145 -13.49 1.40 -7.24
CA ILE A 145 -13.92 0.05 -7.65
C ILE A 145 -13.30 -1.02 -6.78
N VAL A 146 -11.96 -1.04 -6.68
CA VAL A 146 -11.23 -2.06 -5.91
C VAL A 146 -11.59 -2.04 -4.43
N LYS A 147 -11.83 -0.85 -3.87
CA LYS A 147 -12.28 -0.71 -2.48
C LYS A 147 -13.67 -1.31 -2.27
N ALA A 148 -14.61 -1.08 -3.19
CA ALA A 148 -15.95 -1.68 -3.11
C ALA A 148 -15.87 -3.21 -3.16
N TRP A 149 -15.13 -3.76 -4.13
CA TRP A 149 -14.91 -5.20 -4.25
C TRP A 149 -14.29 -5.82 -3.00
N LEU A 150 -13.25 -5.19 -2.43
CA LEU A 150 -12.62 -5.67 -1.20
C LEU A 150 -13.59 -5.73 -0.01
N LEU A 151 -14.55 -4.80 0.07
CA LEU A 151 -15.58 -4.79 1.12
C LEU A 151 -16.64 -5.87 0.88
N GLU A 152 -16.92 -6.21 -0.38
CA GLU A 152 -17.80 -7.31 -0.80
C GLU A 152 -17.11 -8.69 -0.72
N GLY A 153 -15.79 -8.73 -0.43
CA GLY A 153 -15.00 -9.95 -0.33
C GLY A 153 -14.41 -10.44 -1.65
N HIS A 154 -14.54 -9.66 -2.72
CA HIS A 154 -13.97 -9.93 -4.03
C HIS A 154 -12.61 -9.23 -4.20
N ARG A 155 -11.66 -9.91 -4.86
CA ARG A 155 -10.33 -9.36 -5.18
C ARG A 155 -10.12 -9.39 -6.67
N VAL A 156 -9.33 -8.43 -7.17
CA VAL A 156 -9.03 -8.25 -8.61
C VAL A 156 -8.44 -9.50 -9.28
N ASP A 157 -7.83 -10.40 -8.50
CA ASP A 157 -7.25 -11.66 -8.98
C ASP A 157 -8.07 -12.90 -8.59
N GLY A 158 -9.37 -12.72 -8.33
CA GLY A 158 -10.33 -13.78 -8.03
C GLY A 158 -10.22 -14.41 -6.64
N ARG A 159 -9.15 -14.12 -5.88
CA ARG A 159 -8.88 -14.74 -4.58
C ARG A 159 -9.84 -14.30 -3.49
N GLN A 160 -10.08 -15.18 -2.52
CA GLN A 160 -10.76 -14.81 -1.27
C GLN A 160 -9.87 -13.93 -0.37
N LYS A 161 -10.49 -13.27 0.62
CA LYS A 161 -9.79 -12.37 1.57
C LYS A 161 -8.65 -13.05 2.33
N ASN A 162 -8.80 -14.34 2.65
CA ASN A 162 -7.84 -15.15 3.41
C ASN A 162 -7.02 -16.11 2.53
N GLU A 163 -7.13 -16.02 1.20
CA GLU A 163 -6.48 -16.95 0.29
C GLU A 163 -5.08 -16.47 -0.14
N ILE A 164 -4.09 -17.33 0.14
CA ILE A 164 -2.69 -17.12 -0.23
C ILE A 164 -2.50 -17.53 -1.70
N ARG A 165 -1.62 -16.83 -2.43
CA ARG A 165 -1.27 -17.23 -3.82
C ARG A 165 -0.67 -18.63 -3.84
N PRO A 166 -0.84 -19.40 -4.94
CA PRO A 166 -0.12 -20.65 -5.13
C PRO A 166 1.39 -20.44 -4.94
N LEU A 167 1.99 -21.26 -4.07
CA LEU A 167 3.41 -21.24 -3.78
C LEU A 167 4.08 -22.39 -4.54
N ALA A 168 5.25 -22.11 -5.10
CA ALA A 168 6.14 -23.12 -5.66
C ALA A 168 7.55 -22.86 -5.12
N ALA A 169 8.20 -23.90 -4.59
CA ALA A 169 9.56 -23.83 -4.09
C ALA A 169 10.35 -25.03 -4.63
N GLU A 170 11.48 -24.75 -5.27
CA GLU A 170 12.41 -25.75 -5.79
C GLU A 170 13.75 -25.60 -5.05
N GLY A 171 14.20 -26.69 -4.42
CA GLY A 171 15.53 -26.77 -3.80
C GLY A 171 16.55 -27.39 -4.74
N ARG A 172 17.81 -26.93 -4.69
CA ARG A 172 18.92 -27.39 -5.55
C ARG A 172 18.62 -27.25 -7.05
N VAL A 173 18.30 -26.05 -7.50
CA VAL A 173 18.48 -25.73 -8.92
C VAL A 173 19.98 -25.72 -9.20
N SER A 174 20.46 -26.70 -9.98
CA SER A 174 21.86 -26.82 -10.35
C SER A 174 22.26 -25.70 -11.31
N CYS A 175 22.58 -24.53 -10.77
CA CYS A 175 23.40 -23.55 -11.47
C CYS A 175 24.88 -23.90 -11.22
N PRO A 176 25.67 -24.21 -12.27
CA PRO A 176 27.10 -24.47 -12.12
C PRO A 176 27.79 -23.35 -11.34
N GLY A 177 28.55 -23.70 -10.29
CA GLY A 177 29.34 -22.75 -9.49
C GLY A 177 28.67 -22.12 -8.27
N SER A 178 27.47 -22.56 -7.86
CA SER A 178 26.84 -22.06 -6.62
C SER A 178 26.60 -23.18 -5.59
N THR A 179 26.96 -22.91 -4.32
CA THR A 179 26.87 -23.86 -3.21
C THR A 179 25.44 -23.99 -2.64
N ALA A 180 24.58 -23.00 -2.84
CA ALA A 180 23.14 -23.07 -2.55
C ALA A 180 22.37 -22.01 -3.36
N ARG A 181 21.25 -22.40 -3.98
CA ARG A 181 20.28 -21.48 -4.59
C ARG A 181 18.85 -21.97 -4.37
N ALA A 182 17.97 -20.99 -4.16
CA ALA A 182 16.52 -21.13 -4.25
C ALA A 182 16.04 -20.28 -5.43
N CYS A 183 15.18 -20.83 -6.28
CA CYS A 183 14.61 -20.12 -7.42
C CYS A 183 13.24 -19.55 -7.05
N SER A 184 13.00 -18.28 -7.37
CA SER A 184 11.68 -17.65 -7.20
C SER A 184 10.82 -17.85 -8.46
N PRO A 185 9.50 -18.07 -8.34
CA PRO A 185 8.59 -18.38 -9.46
C PRO A 185 8.62 -17.36 -10.62
N ALA A 186 9.05 -16.12 -10.38
CA ALA A 186 9.14 -15.06 -11.39
C ALA A 186 10.21 -15.32 -12.47
N ALA A 187 11.20 -16.19 -12.21
CA ALA A 187 12.29 -16.47 -13.15
C ALA A 187 11.88 -17.41 -14.30
N ARG A 188 10.71 -18.07 -14.21
CA ARG A 188 10.28 -19.13 -15.16
C ARG A 188 9.85 -18.65 -16.55
N ARG A 189 9.68 -17.34 -16.79
CA ARG A 189 9.22 -16.82 -18.10
C ARG A 189 10.32 -16.65 -19.14
N ARG A 190 11.58 -16.90 -18.80
CA ARG A 190 12.69 -16.88 -19.77
C ARG A 190 13.46 -18.19 -19.62
N SER A 191 13.61 -18.90 -20.74
CA SER A 191 14.43 -20.10 -20.94
C SER A 191 14.06 -21.36 -20.14
N CYS A 192 13.27 -22.24 -20.76
CA CYS A 192 13.68 -23.64 -21.00
C CYS A 192 12.73 -24.27 -22.04
N PRO A 193 13.22 -24.73 -23.21
CA PRO A 193 12.44 -25.58 -24.09
C PRO A 193 12.25 -26.95 -23.43
N SER A 194 11.05 -27.50 -23.60
CA SER A 194 10.68 -28.87 -23.21
C SER A 194 11.70 -29.88 -23.72
N ALA A 195 12.23 -30.69 -22.80
CA ALA A 195 12.76 -32.01 -23.10
C ALA A 195 11.65 -33.04 -22.84
#